data_AF-A0A811SLB5-F1
#
_entry.id   AF-A0A811SLB5-F1
#
_cell.length_a   1.000
_cell.length_b   1.000
_cell.length_c   1.000
_cell.angle_alpha   90.00
_cell.angle_beta   90.00
_cell.angle_gamma   90.00
#
_symmetry.space_group_name_H-M   'P 1'
#
loop_
_entity.id
_entity.type
_entity.pdbx_description
1 polymer ?
#
loop_
_entity_poly.entity_id
_entity_poly.type
_entity_poly.pdbx_seq_one_letter_code
_entity_poly.pdbx_strand_id
1 'polypeptide(L)'
;MSIVVAPEVAAALARCGAVVALESTIICHGMSYPKNLQTAMEVEAIVRDNGAIPATIAILDGVPHVGLNSEQLKRLAISGRQFQKTARRDIAHVVASGGNGATTVSATMFFAHKVGIPIFVTGGIGGVHRHGEQTMDVSSDLTELGKTPVAIVSAGVKSILDIPRTLEYLETQGVTVAAYRANEFPAFFTEISGCQVPCRVDSPEECQNNICKQEPASWFWDSYCSAYPQAACSFWENYRVCNTDSSKGGRVQSTSALL
;
A
#
# COMPACT_ATOMS: atom_id res chain seq x y z
N MET A 1 1.55 23.02 -3.81
CA MET A 1 0.41 22.32 -3.20
C MET A 1 0.75 22.07 -1.74
N SER A 2 -0.04 22.61 -0.81
CA SER A 2 0.12 22.33 0.62
C SER A 2 -0.42 20.93 0.91
N ILE A 3 0.25 20.19 1.80
CA ILE A 3 -0.19 18.88 2.30
C ILE A 3 -0.38 19.04 3.81
N VAL A 4 -1.56 18.66 4.31
CA VAL A 4 -1.82 18.62 5.75
C VAL A 4 -1.32 17.29 6.29
N VAL A 5 -0.38 17.33 7.21
CA VAL A 5 0.14 16.15 7.89
C VAL A 5 -0.40 16.13 9.31
N ALA A 6 -0.99 15.01 9.73
CA ALA A 6 -1.51 14.86 11.08
C ALA A 6 -0.39 15.08 12.12
N PRO A 7 -0.67 15.74 13.26
CA PRO A 7 0.36 16.04 14.27
C PRO A 7 1.14 14.81 14.74
N GLU A 8 0.48 13.67 14.92
CA GLU A 8 1.13 12.42 15.34
C GLU A 8 2.10 11.89 14.27
N VAL A 9 1.70 11.97 13.00
CA VAL A 9 2.55 11.57 11.85
C VAL A 9 3.75 12.51 11.75
N ALA A 10 3.53 13.83 11.81
CA ALA A 10 4.60 14.82 11.78
C ALA A 10 5.59 14.64 12.94
N ALA A 11 5.09 14.38 14.15
CA ALA A 11 5.92 14.12 15.32
C ALA A 11 6.72 12.81 15.22
N ALA A 12 6.15 11.77 14.60
CA ALA A 12 6.85 10.52 14.33
C ALA A 12 7.96 10.71 13.29
N LEU A 13 7.68 11.41 12.19
CA LEU A 13 8.67 11.70 11.16
C LEU A 13 9.83 12.57 11.69
N ALA A 14 9.53 13.58 12.51
CA ALA A 14 10.54 14.46 13.10
C ALA A 14 11.55 13.74 14.02
N ARG A 15 11.16 12.59 14.58
CA ARG A 15 12.01 11.73 15.42
C ARG A 15 12.52 10.48 14.70
N CYS A 16 12.39 10.41 13.37
CA CYS A 16 12.71 9.23 12.56
C CYS A 16 11.99 7.95 13.02
N GLY A 17 10.77 8.10 13.55
CA GLY A 17 9.92 6.99 13.98
C GLY A 17 9.22 6.30 12.83
N ALA A 18 8.76 5.07 13.07
CA ALA A 18 8.05 4.28 12.07
C ALA A 18 6.67 4.87 11.74
N VAL A 19 6.46 5.19 10.47
CA VAL A 19 5.17 5.58 9.90
C VAL A 19 4.86 4.67 8.71
N VAL A 20 3.63 4.19 8.63
CA VAL A 20 3.13 3.35 7.53
C VAL A 20 2.00 4.08 6.83
N ALA A 21 2.19 4.39 5.55
CA ALA A 21 1.12 4.96 4.73
C ALA A 21 0.03 3.91 4.47
N LEU A 22 -1.22 4.36 4.32
CA LEU A 22 -2.37 3.54 3.96
C LEU A 22 -3.21 4.27 2.88
N GLU A 23 -3.72 3.55 1.89
CA GLU A 23 -4.54 4.14 0.82
C GLU A 23 -6.02 4.28 1.22
N SER A 24 -6.74 5.20 0.57
CA SER A 24 -8.17 5.40 0.79
C SER A 24 -9.07 4.80 -0.30
N THR A 25 -8.52 4.40 -1.46
CA THR A 25 -9.32 3.76 -2.53
C THR A 25 -10.01 2.49 -2.04
N ILE A 26 -9.34 1.62 -1.29
CA ILE A 26 -9.95 0.41 -0.75
C ILE A 26 -11.16 0.70 0.15
N ILE A 27 -11.13 1.82 0.88
CA ILE A 27 -12.21 2.24 1.78
C ILE A 27 -13.43 2.73 0.97
N CYS A 28 -13.22 3.53 -0.07
CA CYS A 28 -14.32 4.10 -0.86
C CYS A 28 -14.86 3.19 -1.96
N HIS A 29 -13.98 2.40 -2.59
CA HIS A 29 -14.25 1.67 -3.84
C HIS A 29 -14.05 0.16 -3.72
N GLY A 30 -13.35 -0.30 -2.68
CA GLY A 30 -13.02 -1.72 -2.48
C GLY A 30 -14.01 -2.48 -1.59
N MET A 31 -14.64 -1.81 -0.62
CA MET A 31 -15.52 -2.44 0.36
C MET A 31 -16.79 -1.61 0.59
N SER A 32 -17.89 -2.25 1.02
CA SER A 32 -19.13 -1.58 1.40
C SER A 32 -19.13 -1.11 2.85
N TYR A 33 -19.87 -0.04 3.15
CA TYR A 33 -20.15 0.37 4.52
C TYR A 33 -21.07 -0.64 5.23
N PRO A 34 -20.86 -0.94 6.53
CA PRO A 34 -19.85 -0.41 7.45
C PRO A 34 -18.50 -1.15 7.43
N LYS A 35 -18.38 -2.23 6.66
CA LYS A 35 -17.18 -3.08 6.63
C LYS A 35 -15.93 -2.33 6.20
N ASN A 36 -16.05 -1.38 5.26
CA ASN A 36 -14.94 -0.53 4.85
C ASN A 36 -14.32 0.28 6.01
N LEU A 37 -15.15 0.87 6.88
CA LEU A 37 -14.71 1.62 8.04
C LEU A 37 -14.10 0.71 9.10
N GLN A 38 -14.75 -0.43 9.38
CA GLN A 38 -14.25 -1.43 10.33
C GLN A 38 -12.86 -1.92 9.92
N THR A 39 -12.73 -2.34 8.66
CA THR A 39 -11.43 -2.75 8.09
C THR A 39 -10.38 -1.65 8.23
N ALA A 40 -10.71 -0.40 7.87
CA ALA A 40 -9.74 0.69 7.96
C ALA A 40 -9.25 0.91 9.41
N MET A 41 -10.17 0.89 10.38
CA MET A 41 -9.84 1.02 11.80
C MET A 41 -9.02 -0.17 12.32
N GLU A 42 -9.36 -1.40 11.92
CA GLU A 42 -8.63 -2.61 12.30
C GLU A 42 -7.20 -2.60 11.73
N VAL A 43 -7.01 -2.15 10.49
CA VAL A 43 -5.68 -1.98 9.89
C VAL A 43 -4.87 -0.89 10.62
N GLU A 44 -5.47 0.27 10.93
CA GLU A 44 -4.79 1.30 11.73
C GLU A 44 -4.40 0.79 13.11
N ALA A 45 -5.24 -0.03 13.75
CA ALA A 45 -4.92 -0.66 15.04
C ALA A 45 -3.76 -1.65 14.92
N ILE A 46 -3.75 -2.53 13.91
CA ILE A 46 -2.65 -3.49 13.67
C ILE A 46 -1.31 -2.76 13.49
N VAL A 47 -1.29 -1.66 12.72
CA VAL A 47 -0.06 -0.85 12.54
C VAL A 47 0.43 -0.30 13.89
N ARG A 48 -0.49 0.19 14.73
CA ARG A 48 -0.17 0.71 16.07
C ARG A 48 0.32 -0.36 17.03
N ASP A 49 -0.33 -1.52 17.05
CA ASP A 49 0.03 -2.67 17.89
C ASP A 49 1.43 -3.19 17.54
N ASN A 50 1.85 -3.00 16.29
CA ASN A 50 3.21 -3.30 15.82
C ASN A 50 4.19 -2.14 16.05
N GLY A 51 3.81 -1.04 16.72
CA GLY A 51 4.73 0.04 17.11
C GLY A 51 4.99 1.10 16.05
N ALA A 52 4.19 1.14 14.97
CA ALA A 52 4.26 2.18 13.95
C ALA A 52 3.03 3.11 13.99
N ILE A 53 3.14 4.30 13.40
CA ILE A 53 2.03 5.24 13.27
C ILE A 53 1.37 5.06 11.89
N PRO A 54 0.07 4.73 11.82
CA PRO A 54 -0.65 4.67 10.55
C PRO A 54 -0.90 6.07 10.00
N ALA A 55 -0.77 6.20 8.69
CA ALA A 55 -1.04 7.44 7.96
C ALA A 55 -1.95 7.15 6.77
N THR A 56 -3.27 7.05 7.02
CA THR A 56 -4.27 6.98 5.94
C THR A 56 -4.24 8.28 5.13
N ILE A 57 -4.14 8.17 3.80
CA ILE A 57 -3.99 9.31 2.89
C ILE A 57 -5.26 9.49 2.05
N ALA A 58 -5.73 10.72 1.94
CA ALA A 58 -6.84 11.10 1.06
C ALA A 58 -6.75 12.59 0.67
N ILE A 59 -7.53 13.02 -0.32
CA ILE A 59 -7.74 14.44 -0.62
C ILE A 59 -9.12 14.84 -0.11
N LEU A 60 -9.16 15.80 0.82
CA LEU A 60 -10.38 16.32 1.42
C LEU A 60 -10.56 17.77 0.99
N ASP A 61 -11.65 18.06 0.30
CA ASP A 61 -12.03 19.41 -0.12
C ASP A 61 -10.87 20.17 -0.82
N GLY A 62 -10.19 19.47 -1.75
CA GLY A 62 -9.03 19.95 -2.51
C GLY A 62 -7.69 19.89 -1.76
N VAL A 63 -7.66 19.45 -0.51
CA VAL A 63 -6.45 19.45 0.32
C VAL A 63 -5.99 18.02 0.59
N PRO A 64 -4.80 17.63 0.13
CA PRO A 64 -4.20 16.34 0.52
C PRO A 64 -3.95 16.28 2.03
N HIS A 65 -4.40 15.20 2.64
CA HIS A 65 -4.21 14.87 4.05
C HIS A 65 -3.41 13.58 4.19
N VAL A 66 -2.43 13.58 5.07
CA VAL A 66 -1.63 12.40 5.45
C VAL A 66 -1.82 12.14 6.94
N GLY A 67 -2.51 11.04 7.25
CA GLY A 67 -3.06 10.76 8.57
C GLY A 67 -4.45 11.38 8.71
N LEU A 68 -5.49 10.55 8.57
CA LEU A 68 -6.88 10.96 8.81
C LEU A 68 -7.24 10.76 10.28
N ASN A 69 -8.06 11.65 10.82
CA ASN A 69 -8.72 11.40 12.10
C ASN A 69 -9.98 10.52 11.92
N SER A 70 -10.55 10.05 13.02
CA SER A 70 -11.71 9.14 13.00
C SER A 70 -12.93 9.71 12.27
N GLU A 71 -13.19 11.01 12.38
CA GLU A 71 -14.31 11.65 11.68
C GLU A 71 -14.07 11.77 10.17
N GLN A 72 -12.85 12.08 9.77
CA GLN A 72 -12.45 12.10 8.36
C GLN A 72 -12.50 10.70 7.74
N LEU A 73 -12.02 9.68 8.46
CA LEU A 73 -12.09 8.28 8.03
C LEU A 73 -13.54 7.81 7.88
N LYS A 74 -14.40 8.16 8.85
CA LYS A 74 -15.83 7.86 8.81
C LYS A 74 -16.54 8.57 7.66
N ARG A 75 -16.23 9.86 7.42
CA ARG A 75 -16.74 10.62 6.25
C ARG A 75 -16.39 9.90 4.96
N LEU A 76 -15.13 9.49 4.80
CA LEU A 76 -14.63 8.79 3.63
C LEU A 76 -15.36 7.46 3.40
N ALA A 77 -15.54 6.67 4.46
CA ALA A 77 -16.23 5.39 4.41
C ALA A 77 -17.73 5.50 4.09
N ILE A 78 -18.43 6.49 4.64
CA ILE A 78 -19.85 6.73 4.39
C ILE A 78 -20.08 7.29 2.98
N SER A 79 -19.27 8.26 2.56
CA SER A 79 -19.40 8.89 1.23
C SER A 79 -19.04 7.94 0.10
N GLY A 80 -18.15 6.97 0.33
CA GLY A 80 -17.83 5.91 -0.62
C GLY A 80 -17.46 6.46 -2.00
N ARG A 81 -18.18 6.03 -3.04
CA ARG A 81 -17.93 6.43 -4.44
C ARG A 81 -18.15 7.90 -4.76
N GLN A 82 -18.69 8.71 -3.84
CA GLN A 82 -18.71 10.16 -3.98
C GLN A 82 -17.30 10.76 -3.95
N PHE A 83 -16.33 10.06 -3.32
CA PHE A 83 -14.92 10.39 -3.46
C PHE A 83 -14.41 9.85 -4.80
N GLN A 84 -13.85 10.72 -5.62
CA GLN A 84 -13.27 10.33 -6.89
C GLN A 84 -12.11 9.34 -6.62
N LYS A 85 -12.06 8.23 -7.36
CA LYS A 85 -10.86 7.37 -7.35
C LYS A 85 -9.71 8.12 -8.00
N THR A 86 -8.66 8.41 -7.24
CA THR A 86 -7.59 9.34 -7.63
C THR A 86 -6.26 8.59 -7.78
N ALA A 87 -5.79 8.45 -9.02
CA ALA A 87 -4.42 8.06 -9.35
C ALA A 87 -3.52 9.29 -9.48
N ARG A 88 -2.20 9.08 -9.66
CA ARG A 88 -1.22 10.18 -9.73
C ARG A 88 -1.64 11.29 -10.72
N ARG A 89 -2.16 10.92 -11.89
CA ARG A 89 -2.61 11.86 -12.93
C ARG A 89 -3.81 12.72 -12.52
N ASP A 90 -4.66 12.21 -11.62
CA ASP A 90 -5.92 12.85 -11.25
C ASP A 90 -5.71 13.89 -10.14
N ILE A 91 -4.60 13.81 -9.40
CA ILE A 91 -4.29 14.67 -8.24
C ILE A 91 -4.47 16.15 -8.57
N ALA A 92 -3.88 16.61 -9.68
CA ALA A 92 -3.91 18.02 -10.06
C ALA A 92 -5.35 18.53 -10.24
N HIS A 93 -6.20 17.73 -10.88
CA HIS A 93 -7.60 18.09 -11.13
C HIS A 93 -8.43 18.10 -9.84
N VAL A 94 -8.30 17.06 -9.00
CA VAL A 94 -9.05 16.96 -7.74
C VAL A 94 -8.68 18.10 -6.79
N VAL A 95 -7.39 18.44 -6.70
CA VAL A 95 -6.92 19.54 -5.86
C VAL A 95 -7.37 20.90 -6.40
N ALA A 96 -7.19 21.16 -7.69
CA ALA A 96 -7.57 22.44 -8.31
C ALA A 96 -9.08 22.71 -8.26
N SER A 97 -9.90 21.66 -8.28
CA SER A 97 -11.37 21.76 -8.22
C SER A 97 -11.93 21.85 -6.80
N GLY A 98 -11.10 21.76 -5.75
CA GLY A 98 -11.61 21.66 -4.37
C GLY A 98 -12.33 20.33 -4.09
N GLY A 99 -12.04 19.29 -4.87
CA GLY A 99 -12.75 18.01 -4.82
C GLY A 99 -12.29 17.05 -3.72
N ASN A 100 -13.05 15.96 -3.55
CA ASN A 100 -12.73 14.88 -2.64
C ASN A 100 -12.18 13.67 -3.43
N GLY A 101 -11.01 13.17 -3.02
CA GLY A 101 -10.27 12.12 -3.71
C GLY A 101 -9.85 10.98 -2.80
N ALA A 102 -10.27 9.76 -3.15
CA ALA A 102 -9.77 8.53 -2.56
C ALA A 102 -8.52 8.10 -3.33
N THR A 103 -7.36 8.15 -2.70
CA THR A 103 -6.07 7.90 -3.35
C THR A 103 -5.89 6.41 -3.62
N THR A 104 -5.49 6.08 -4.84
CA THR A 104 -5.01 4.74 -5.20
C THR A 104 -3.58 4.54 -4.72
N VAL A 105 -3.00 3.37 -4.96
CA VAL A 105 -1.57 3.09 -4.76
C VAL A 105 -0.70 4.20 -5.35
N SER A 106 -0.85 4.53 -6.64
CA SER A 106 0.00 5.54 -7.27
C SER A 106 -0.07 6.93 -6.62
N ALA A 107 -1.26 7.39 -6.23
CA ALA A 107 -1.41 8.69 -5.57
C ALA A 107 -0.93 8.65 -4.11
N THR A 108 -1.15 7.54 -3.41
CA THR A 108 -0.72 7.34 -2.03
C THR A 108 0.79 7.35 -1.93
N MET A 109 1.50 6.64 -2.83
CA MET A 109 2.96 6.70 -2.94
C MET A 109 3.48 8.12 -3.13
N PHE A 110 2.88 8.88 -4.07
CA PHE A 110 3.28 10.25 -4.35
C PHE A 110 3.21 11.14 -3.09
N PHE A 111 2.10 11.06 -2.34
CA PHE A 111 1.93 11.85 -1.11
C PHE A 111 2.80 11.34 0.04
N ALA A 112 2.93 10.02 0.21
CA ALA A 112 3.79 9.42 1.23
C ALA A 112 5.25 9.87 1.05
N HIS A 113 5.78 9.75 -0.18
CA HIS A 113 7.13 10.19 -0.50
C HIS A 113 7.32 11.70 -0.29
N LYS A 114 6.34 12.53 -0.70
CA LYS A 114 6.35 13.98 -0.51
C LYS A 114 6.53 14.40 0.95
N VAL A 115 6.11 13.58 1.91
CA VAL A 115 6.22 13.86 3.34
C VAL A 115 7.25 12.98 4.05
N GLY A 116 8.04 12.18 3.32
CA GLY A 116 9.10 11.35 3.88
C GLY A 116 8.62 10.05 4.55
N ILE A 117 7.47 9.51 4.15
CA ILE A 117 7.04 8.16 4.56
C ILE A 117 7.50 7.16 3.49
N PRO A 118 8.40 6.22 3.81
CA PRO A 118 8.96 5.33 2.80
C PRO A 118 8.33 3.93 2.78
N ILE A 119 7.38 3.61 3.68
CA ILE A 119 6.66 2.33 3.71
C ILE A 119 5.16 2.57 3.51
N PHE A 120 4.56 1.78 2.63
CA PHE A 120 3.13 1.79 2.32
C PHE A 120 2.59 0.36 2.31
N VAL A 121 1.45 0.13 2.95
CA VAL A 121 0.73 -1.16 2.95
C VAL A 121 -0.58 -1.04 2.19
N THR A 122 -0.86 -2.03 1.34
CA THR A 122 -2.16 -2.19 0.67
C THR A 122 -2.49 -3.67 0.48
N GLY A 123 -3.75 -4.01 0.23
CA GLY A 123 -4.12 -5.39 -0.08
C GLY A 123 -3.41 -5.91 -1.34
N GLY A 124 -3.49 -5.16 -2.43
CA GLY A 124 -2.92 -5.58 -3.71
C GLY A 124 -2.74 -4.40 -4.64
N ILE A 125 -1.61 -4.34 -5.34
CA ILE A 125 -1.33 -3.27 -6.29
C ILE A 125 -2.16 -3.45 -7.57
N GLY A 126 -2.29 -2.38 -8.36
CA GLY A 126 -2.67 -2.51 -9.77
C GLY A 126 -1.56 -3.17 -10.58
N GLY A 127 -1.85 -3.48 -11.84
CA GLY A 127 -0.92 -4.19 -12.71
C GLY A 127 -1.32 -4.11 -14.17
N VAL A 128 -0.75 -4.97 -15.00
CA VAL A 128 -1.18 -5.16 -16.37
C VAL A 128 -2.50 -5.94 -16.34
N HIS A 129 -3.53 -5.43 -16.99
CA HIS A 129 -4.80 -6.14 -17.09
C HIS A 129 -4.67 -7.32 -18.06
N ARG A 130 -5.56 -8.32 -17.92
CA ARG A 130 -5.62 -9.43 -18.89
C ARG A 130 -5.90 -8.89 -20.28
N HIS A 131 -5.20 -9.42 -21.29
CA HIS A 131 -5.19 -8.90 -22.66
C HIS A 131 -4.57 -7.49 -22.80
N GLY A 132 -3.77 -7.06 -21.82
CA GLY A 132 -3.11 -5.76 -21.81
C GLY A 132 -2.19 -5.50 -23.01
N GLU A 133 -1.69 -6.55 -23.67
CA GLU A 133 -0.92 -6.43 -24.91
C GLU A 133 -1.75 -5.92 -26.10
N GLN A 134 -3.08 -5.99 -26.02
CA GLN A 134 -4.01 -5.50 -27.04
C GLN A 134 -4.67 -4.19 -26.62
N THR A 135 -5.11 -4.12 -25.35
CA THR A 135 -5.89 -2.98 -24.84
C THR A 135 -5.02 -1.83 -24.33
N MET A 136 -3.75 -2.11 -24.02
CA MET A 136 -2.87 -1.19 -23.30
C MET A 136 -3.42 -0.74 -21.93
N ASP A 137 -4.33 -1.54 -21.34
CA ASP A 137 -4.87 -1.29 -19.99
C ASP A 137 -3.85 -1.72 -18.93
N VAL A 138 -3.01 -0.76 -18.54
CA VAL A 138 -1.92 -0.94 -17.56
C VAL A 138 -2.10 0.08 -16.44
N SER A 139 -2.11 -0.40 -15.20
CA SER A 139 -2.23 0.47 -14.03
C SER A 139 -1.06 1.44 -13.93
N SER A 140 -1.37 2.71 -13.66
CA SER A 140 -0.36 3.74 -13.35
C SER A 140 0.46 3.43 -12.08
N ASP A 141 0.01 2.48 -11.25
CA ASP A 141 0.75 2.02 -10.08
C ASP A 141 2.14 1.47 -10.47
N LEU A 142 2.24 0.77 -11.62
CA LEU A 142 3.51 0.18 -12.06
C LEU A 142 4.53 1.26 -12.45
N THR A 143 4.07 2.30 -13.15
CA THR A 143 4.93 3.44 -13.49
C THR A 143 5.31 4.26 -12.26
N GLU A 144 4.43 4.35 -11.26
CA GLU A 144 4.75 5.02 -9.99
C GLU A 144 5.82 4.26 -9.21
N LEU A 145 5.71 2.93 -9.14
CA LEU A 145 6.69 2.04 -8.50
C LEU A 145 8.11 2.23 -9.06
N GLY A 146 8.27 2.47 -10.36
CA GLY A 146 9.57 2.74 -10.97
C GLY A 146 10.15 4.14 -10.70
N LYS A 147 9.40 5.05 -10.07
CA LYS A 147 9.77 6.48 -9.95
C LYS A 147 9.79 7.02 -8.53
N THR A 148 9.05 6.39 -7.62
CA THR A 148 8.82 6.92 -6.28
C THR A 148 9.36 5.94 -5.24
N PRO A 149 10.37 6.34 -4.44
CA PRO A 149 11.03 5.45 -3.52
C PRO A 149 10.20 5.26 -2.24
N VAL A 150 9.18 4.44 -2.37
CA VAL A 150 8.31 3.96 -1.30
C VAL A 150 8.18 2.46 -1.50
N ALA A 151 8.58 1.67 -0.49
CA ALA A 151 8.38 0.24 -0.51
C ALA A 151 6.91 -0.09 -0.24
N ILE A 152 6.34 -0.98 -1.07
CA ILE A 152 4.97 -1.45 -0.91
C ILE A 152 4.96 -2.87 -0.36
N VAL A 153 4.17 -3.08 0.69
CA VAL A 153 3.78 -4.41 1.17
C VAL A 153 2.38 -4.70 0.66
N SER A 154 2.20 -5.85 0.01
CA SER A 154 0.89 -6.30 -0.50
C SER A 154 0.86 -7.80 -0.74
N ALA A 155 -0.34 -8.35 -0.94
CA ALA A 155 -0.54 -9.74 -1.39
C ALA A 155 -0.34 -9.90 -2.91
N GLY A 156 0.55 -9.10 -3.51
CA GLY A 156 0.82 -9.07 -4.94
C GLY A 156 -0.10 -8.13 -5.70
N VAL A 157 -0.50 -8.51 -6.91
CA VAL A 157 -1.42 -7.73 -7.76
C VAL A 157 -2.84 -8.24 -7.59
N LYS A 158 -3.85 -7.37 -7.70
CA LYS A 158 -5.28 -7.78 -7.64
C LYS A 158 -5.56 -8.97 -8.58
N SER A 159 -6.35 -9.95 -8.14
CA SER A 159 -6.58 -11.24 -8.81
C SER A 159 -7.14 -11.18 -10.24
N ILE A 160 -7.69 -10.03 -10.64
CA ILE A 160 -8.22 -9.78 -11.99
C ILE A 160 -7.14 -9.47 -13.03
N LEU A 161 -5.87 -9.33 -12.60
CA LEU A 161 -4.76 -8.87 -13.42
C LEU A 161 -3.95 -10.03 -14.01
N ASP A 162 -3.01 -9.68 -14.89
CA ASP A 162 -2.06 -10.58 -15.53
C ASP A 162 -0.71 -10.53 -14.77
N ILE A 163 -0.44 -11.57 -13.98
CA ILE A 163 0.76 -11.63 -13.13
C ILE A 163 2.05 -11.70 -13.99
N PRO A 164 2.19 -12.62 -14.97
CA PRO A 164 3.39 -12.68 -15.81
C PRO A 164 3.73 -11.33 -16.45
N ARG A 165 2.75 -10.67 -17.11
CA ARG A 165 3.01 -9.38 -17.76
C ARG A 165 3.29 -8.27 -16.76
N THR A 166 2.69 -8.33 -15.56
CA THR A 166 3.00 -7.35 -14.52
C THR A 166 4.44 -7.49 -14.03
N LEU A 167 4.95 -8.71 -13.86
CA LEU A 167 6.34 -8.96 -13.48
C LEU A 167 7.33 -8.44 -14.55
N GLU A 168 7.06 -8.72 -15.84
CA GLU A 168 7.86 -8.20 -16.96
C GLU A 168 7.88 -6.66 -17.00
N TYR A 169 6.73 -6.03 -16.73
CA TYR A 169 6.65 -4.58 -16.68
C TYR A 169 7.46 -4.02 -15.50
N LEU A 170 7.36 -4.64 -14.32
CA LEU A 170 8.11 -4.22 -13.12
C LEU A 170 9.61 -4.38 -13.31
N GLU A 171 10.06 -5.48 -13.95
CA GLU A 171 11.46 -5.66 -14.36
C GLU A 171 11.90 -4.49 -15.27
N THR A 172 11.11 -4.18 -16.29
CA THR A 172 11.40 -3.08 -17.23
C THR A 172 11.48 -1.72 -16.52
N GLN A 173 10.69 -1.50 -15.47
CA GLN A 173 10.73 -0.28 -14.65
C GLN A 173 11.87 -0.27 -13.62
N GLY A 174 12.66 -1.33 -13.50
CA GLY A 174 13.73 -1.45 -12.50
C GLY A 174 13.20 -1.60 -11.07
N VAL A 175 11.98 -2.13 -10.90
CA VAL A 175 11.36 -2.31 -9.58
C VAL A 175 11.80 -3.64 -8.99
N THR A 176 12.41 -3.59 -7.82
CA THR A 176 12.74 -4.80 -7.04
C THR A 176 11.46 -5.45 -6.53
N VAL A 177 11.22 -6.70 -6.91
CA VAL A 177 10.07 -7.51 -6.48
C VAL A 177 10.57 -8.68 -5.63
N ALA A 178 10.11 -8.75 -4.39
CA ALA A 178 10.44 -9.83 -3.47
C ALA A 178 9.20 -10.45 -2.82
N ALA A 179 9.23 -11.77 -2.56
CA ALA A 179 8.21 -12.44 -1.76
C ALA A 179 8.77 -12.85 -0.40
N TYR A 180 7.97 -12.66 0.64
CA TYR A 180 8.32 -13.01 2.01
C TYR A 180 8.03 -14.49 2.27
N ARG A 181 9.09 -15.27 2.54
CA ARG A 181 9.07 -16.71 2.82
C ARG A 181 8.36 -17.56 1.75
N ALA A 182 8.35 -17.08 0.51
CA ALA A 182 7.73 -17.75 -0.62
C ALA A 182 8.65 -17.70 -1.86
N ASN A 183 8.53 -18.71 -2.72
CA ASN A 183 9.23 -18.77 -4.01
C ASN A 183 8.35 -18.29 -5.18
N GLU A 184 7.04 -18.25 -4.96
CA GLU A 184 6.09 -17.76 -5.95
C GLU A 184 5.62 -16.35 -5.61
N PHE A 185 5.31 -15.59 -6.65
CA PHE A 185 4.63 -14.32 -6.52
C PHE A 185 3.17 -14.56 -6.07
N PRO A 186 2.67 -13.93 -5.00
CA PRO A 186 1.30 -14.17 -4.53
C PRO A 186 0.25 -13.61 -5.51
N ALA A 187 -0.87 -14.33 -5.66
CA ALA A 187 -1.98 -13.97 -6.54
C ALA A 187 -3.17 -13.38 -5.77
N PHE A 188 -2.89 -12.47 -4.84
CA PHE A 188 -3.87 -11.81 -3.97
C PHE A 188 -4.57 -12.77 -3.01
N PHE A 189 -5.60 -13.48 -3.48
CA PHE A 189 -6.36 -14.42 -2.63
C PHE A 189 -5.68 -15.78 -2.46
N THR A 190 -4.68 -16.10 -3.28
CA THR A 190 -3.96 -17.38 -3.24
C THR A 190 -2.45 -17.14 -3.16
N GLU A 191 -1.78 -17.98 -2.38
CA GLU A 191 -0.31 -17.98 -2.29
C GLU A 191 0.35 -18.50 -3.57
N ILE A 192 -0.36 -19.35 -4.31
CA ILE A 192 0.12 -20.00 -5.54
C ILE A 192 -0.38 -19.21 -6.74
N SER A 193 0.54 -18.80 -7.61
CA SER A 193 0.24 -18.11 -8.88
C SER A 193 0.79 -18.85 -10.10
N GLY A 194 1.69 -19.82 -9.90
CA GLY A 194 2.47 -20.43 -10.96
C GLY A 194 3.59 -19.53 -11.51
N CYS A 195 3.79 -18.33 -10.93
CA CYS A 195 4.82 -17.39 -11.34
C CYS A 195 5.89 -17.31 -10.25
N GLN A 196 7.15 -17.56 -10.60
CA GLN A 196 8.27 -17.40 -9.66
C GLN A 196 8.47 -15.92 -9.33
N VAL A 197 8.83 -15.63 -8.09
CA VAL A 197 9.24 -14.28 -7.71
C VAL A 197 10.72 -14.05 -8.07
N PRO A 198 11.12 -12.84 -8.51
CA PRO A 198 12.52 -12.56 -8.81
C PRO A 198 13.46 -12.65 -7.59
N CYS A 199 12.96 -12.29 -6.41
CA CYS A 199 13.72 -12.33 -5.16
C CYS A 199 12.89 -12.95 -4.03
N ARG A 200 13.53 -13.74 -3.17
CA ARG A 200 12.94 -14.22 -1.91
C ARG A 200 13.64 -13.54 -0.74
N VAL A 201 12.85 -13.23 0.30
CA VAL A 201 13.32 -12.73 1.60
C VAL A 201 12.69 -13.58 2.69
N ASP A 202 13.46 -13.97 3.70
CA ASP A 202 13.02 -14.92 4.73
C ASP A 202 12.88 -14.30 6.12
N SER A 203 13.38 -13.07 6.31
CA SER A 203 13.21 -12.30 7.53
C SER A 203 12.85 -10.83 7.25
N PRO A 204 12.18 -10.16 8.19
CA PRO A 204 11.93 -8.73 8.06
C PRO A 204 13.20 -7.88 7.98
N GLU A 205 14.29 -8.28 8.65
CA GLU A 205 15.59 -7.61 8.56
C GLU A 205 16.16 -7.68 7.14
N GLU A 206 15.96 -8.79 6.42
CA GLU A 206 16.32 -8.87 4.99
C GLU A 206 15.48 -7.92 4.14
N CYS A 207 14.17 -7.83 4.40
CA CYS A 207 13.30 -6.84 3.74
C CYS A 207 13.82 -5.42 3.96
N GLN A 208 14.11 -5.05 5.21
CA GLN A 208 14.64 -3.75 5.58
C GLN A 208 15.97 -3.47 4.86
N ASN A 209 16.89 -4.43 4.87
CA ASN A 209 18.19 -4.29 4.22
C ASN A 209 18.07 -4.04 2.71
N ASN A 210 17.13 -4.71 2.04
CA ASN A 210 16.88 -4.48 0.62
C ASN A 210 16.33 -3.07 0.36
N ILE A 211 15.34 -2.64 1.15
CA ILE A 211 14.76 -1.29 1.05
C ILE A 211 15.85 -0.22 1.24
N CYS A 212 16.69 -0.39 2.26
CA CYS A 212 17.78 0.53 2.57
C CYS A 212 18.88 0.62 1.51
N LYS A 213 19.09 -0.45 0.72
CA LYS A 213 20.14 -0.50 -0.31
C LYS A 213 19.68 -0.03 -1.70
N GLN A 214 18.37 0.06 -1.92
CA GLN A 214 17.80 0.40 -3.23
C GLN A 214 17.95 1.89 -3.58
N GLU A 215 18.15 2.77 -2.59
CA GLU A 215 18.24 4.22 -2.77
C GLU A 215 19.69 4.73 -2.71
N PRO A 216 20.06 5.76 -3.50
CA PRO A 216 21.31 6.48 -3.28
C PRO A 216 21.25 7.21 -1.93
N ALA A 217 22.21 6.88 -1.06
CA ALA A 217 22.34 7.36 0.32
C ALA A 217 22.00 8.87 0.47
N SER A 218 20.81 9.14 0.99
CA SER A 218 20.48 10.45 1.55
C SER A 218 20.56 10.36 3.07
N TRP A 219 20.95 11.44 3.74
CA TRP A 219 21.04 11.47 5.21
C TRP A 219 19.74 11.03 5.90
N PHE A 220 18.58 11.27 5.27
CA PHE A 220 17.29 10.77 5.75
C PHE A 220 17.24 9.25 5.73
N TRP A 221 17.65 8.61 4.63
CA TRP A 221 17.69 7.15 4.52
C TRP A 221 18.72 6.52 5.45
N ASP A 222 19.90 7.10 5.61
CA ASP A 222 20.91 6.57 6.55
C ASP A 222 20.42 6.66 8.00
N SER A 223 19.78 7.77 8.37
CA SER A 223 19.18 7.96 9.70
C SER A 223 17.96 7.07 9.91
N TYR A 224 17.15 6.89 8.87
CA TYR A 224 15.98 6.02 8.89
C TYR A 224 16.38 4.55 9.05
N CYS A 225 17.33 4.08 8.24
CA CYS A 225 17.82 2.70 8.26
C CYS A 225 18.54 2.34 9.55
N SER A 226 19.18 3.31 10.22
CA SER A 226 19.79 3.12 11.55
C SER A 226 18.80 3.22 12.71
N ALA A 227 17.69 3.96 12.55
CA ALA A 227 16.68 4.16 13.60
C ALA A 227 15.47 3.22 13.51
N TYR A 228 15.29 2.50 12.39
CA TYR A 228 14.08 1.71 12.17
C TYR A 228 13.99 0.53 13.14
N PRO A 229 12.99 0.52 14.06
CA PRO A 229 12.77 -0.60 14.94
C PRO A 229 12.13 -1.76 14.16
N GLN A 230 12.37 -2.99 14.63
CA GLN A 230 11.70 -4.24 14.21
C GLN A 230 10.16 -4.14 14.06
N ALA A 231 9.53 -3.09 14.61
CA ALA A 231 8.12 -2.72 14.56
C ALA A 231 7.44 -2.74 13.17
N ALA A 232 7.99 -2.05 12.17
CA ALA A 232 7.40 -2.08 10.82
C ALA A 232 7.71 -3.39 10.07
N CYS A 233 8.70 -4.12 10.59
CA CYS A 233 9.16 -5.42 10.14
C CYS A 233 8.30 -6.58 10.70
N SER A 234 7.73 -6.44 11.91
CA SER A 234 6.78 -7.40 12.47
C SER A 234 5.40 -7.35 11.79
N PHE A 235 5.07 -6.23 11.12
CA PHE A 235 3.92 -6.18 10.21
C PHE A 235 3.97 -7.31 9.16
N TRP A 236 5.18 -7.69 8.71
CA TRP A 236 5.40 -8.73 7.70
C TRP A 236 5.10 -10.14 8.22
N GLU A 237 5.20 -10.37 9.53
CA GLU A 237 4.89 -11.68 10.13
C GLU A 237 3.38 -11.96 10.19
N ASN A 238 2.58 -10.91 10.30
CA ASN A 238 1.13 -10.99 10.38
C ASN A 238 0.44 -10.96 9.00
N TYR A 239 1.16 -10.56 7.95
CA TYR A 239 0.67 -10.48 6.57
C TYR A 239 0.73 -11.84 5.86
N ARG A 240 -0.02 -12.85 6.37
CA ARG A 240 -0.20 -14.14 5.69
C ARG A 240 -1.44 -14.12 4.80
N VAL A 241 -1.25 -14.46 3.54
CA VAL A 241 -2.30 -14.60 2.51
C VAL A 241 -3.35 -15.65 2.96
N CYS A 242 -4.61 -15.40 2.63
CA CYS A 242 -5.72 -16.30 2.91
C CYS A 242 -5.46 -17.71 2.35
N ASN A 243 -5.17 -18.68 3.21
CA ASN A 243 -5.12 -20.07 2.80
C ASN A 243 -6.56 -20.62 2.73
N THR A 244 -7.07 -20.87 1.51
CA THR A 244 -8.34 -21.58 1.34
C THR A 244 -8.07 -23.08 1.38
N ASP A 245 -8.30 -23.69 2.55
CA ASP A 245 -8.21 -25.14 2.71
C ASP A 245 -9.34 -25.80 1.91
N SER A 246 -9.01 -26.34 0.74
CA SER A 246 -9.94 -26.99 -0.20
C SER A 246 -10.39 -28.40 0.26
N SER A 247 -9.99 -28.83 1.46
CA SER A 247 -10.29 -30.18 1.97
C SER A 247 -11.55 -30.31 2.84
N LYS A 248 -12.20 -29.19 3.21
CA LYS A 248 -13.41 -29.22 4.06
C LYS A 248 -14.52 -28.36 3.48
N GLY A 249 -15.57 -29.03 2.99
CA GLY A 249 -16.74 -28.38 2.41
C GLY A 249 -17.28 -27.23 3.27
N GLY A 250 -17.37 -26.06 2.66
CA GLY A 250 -18.30 -24.99 3.00
C GLY A 250 -18.24 -24.45 4.43
N ARG A 251 -17.16 -23.75 4.80
CA ARG A 251 -17.19 -22.62 5.75
C ARG A 251 -15.89 -21.83 5.72
N VAL A 252 -15.98 -20.56 5.33
CA VAL A 252 -14.93 -19.56 5.56
C VAL A 252 -14.80 -19.40 7.07
N GLN A 253 -13.78 -20.02 7.69
CA GLN A 253 -13.44 -19.72 9.08
C GLN A 253 -12.68 -18.39 9.08
N SER A 254 -13.21 -17.42 9.80
CA SER A 254 -12.64 -16.09 9.97
C SER A 254 -11.35 -16.17 10.80
N THR A 255 -10.23 -16.41 10.15
CA THR A 255 -8.93 -15.99 10.65
C THR A 255 -8.60 -14.66 10.00
N SER A 256 -8.39 -13.67 10.86
CA SER A 256 -8.21 -12.24 10.63
C SER A 256 -7.03 -11.90 9.73
N ALA A 257 -7.19 -12.12 8.43
CA ALA A 257 -6.43 -11.46 7.38
C ALA A 257 -7.27 -10.27 6.90
N LEU A 258 -7.05 -9.09 7.49
CA LEU A 258 -7.48 -7.86 6.87
C LEU A 258 -6.31 -7.29 6.08
N LEU A 259 -6.56 -7.23 4.76
CA LEU A 259 -5.70 -6.91 3.63
C LEU A 259 -5.03 -8.12 2.98
#